data_AF-A0A3Q9F2M4-F1
#
_entry.id   AF-A0A3Q9F2M4-F1
#
_cell.length_a   1.000
_cell.length_b   1.000
_cell.length_c   1.000
_cell.angle_alpha   90.00
_cell.angle_beta   90.00
_cell.angle_gamma   90.00
#
_symmetry.space_group_name_H-M   'P 1'
#
loop_
_entity.id
_entity.type
_entity.pdbx_description
1 polymer ?
#
loop_
_entity_poly.entity_id
_entity_poly.type
_entity_poly.pdbx_seq_one_letter_code
_entity_poly.pdbx_strand_id
1 'polypeptide(L)'
;MDVAVPAEDMYVTACKQVGSALQLRFVYDFHPASPRDEKVLQISLEGLGDVSTYVEFFRDLLYTKPIYLERDENTLTATAGAATSLAMKATALTLSYDSLNLTELRKEVNVVSEWYLNADRSLAKAYNRIDAIRSLTTESIRRIELKSSGHAWGGTASVLYEQQLHLLNRILHLLEE
;
A
#
# COMPACT_ATOMS: atom_id res chain seq x y z
N MET A 1 15.66 -28.67 -6.66
CA MET A 1 15.31 -27.46 -7.44
C MET A 1 15.69 -26.28 -6.59
N ASP A 2 16.43 -25.32 -7.15
CA ASP A 2 16.81 -24.10 -6.43
C ASP A 2 15.58 -23.18 -6.38
N VAL A 3 15.12 -22.83 -5.17
CA VAL A 3 13.91 -22.02 -4.99
C VAL A 3 14.25 -20.56 -5.29
N ALA A 4 13.53 -19.97 -6.22
CA ALA A 4 13.71 -18.56 -6.59
C ALA A 4 13.07 -17.64 -5.54
N VAL A 5 13.68 -16.47 -5.35
CA VAL A 5 13.11 -15.39 -4.55
C VAL A 5 12.03 -14.68 -5.37
N PRO A 6 10.80 -14.49 -4.84
CA PRO A 6 9.74 -13.75 -5.54
C PRO A 6 10.15 -12.30 -5.83
N ALA A 7 9.71 -11.77 -6.97
CA ALA A 7 9.95 -10.38 -7.38
C ALA A 7 8.89 -9.40 -6.83
N GLU A 8 8.09 -9.85 -5.88
CA GLU A 8 6.94 -9.13 -5.33
C GLU A 8 7.26 -8.50 -3.97
N ASP A 9 6.34 -7.66 -3.49
CA ASP A 9 6.40 -7.10 -2.15
C ASP A 9 6.29 -8.22 -1.10
N MET A 10 7.34 -8.40 -0.30
CA MET A 10 7.38 -9.40 0.76
C MET A 10 7.34 -8.76 2.15
N TYR A 11 6.71 -9.44 3.10
CA TYR A 11 6.59 -8.95 4.47
C TYR A 11 7.18 -9.96 5.44
N VAL A 12 8.09 -9.51 6.29
CA VAL A 12 8.70 -10.36 7.31
C VAL A 12 7.64 -10.77 8.31
N THR A 13 7.44 -12.07 8.47
CA THR A 13 6.47 -12.62 9.40
C THR A 13 7.10 -13.23 10.64
N ALA A 14 8.32 -13.74 10.51
CA ALA A 14 9.10 -14.24 11.61
C ALA A 14 10.58 -14.00 11.37
N CYS A 15 11.28 -13.67 12.45
CA CYS A 15 12.74 -13.61 12.50
C CYS A 15 13.18 -14.28 13.79
N LYS A 16 13.90 -15.39 13.69
CA LYS A 16 14.37 -16.18 14.84
C LYS A 16 15.83 -16.56 14.65
N GLN A 17 16.61 -16.39 15.70
CA GLN A 17 17.94 -16.97 15.78
C GLN A 17 17.85 -18.37 16.40
N VAL A 18 18.41 -19.37 15.72
CA VAL A 18 18.53 -20.75 16.20
C VAL A 18 19.99 -21.14 16.15
N GLY A 19 20.67 -21.05 17.30
CA GLY A 19 22.13 -21.21 17.36
C GLY A 19 22.84 -20.09 16.58
N SER A 20 23.65 -20.48 15.59
CA SER A 20 24.34 -19.57 14.66
C SER A 20 23.55 -19.30 13.37
N ALA A 21 22.35 -19.88 13.24
CA ALA A 21 21.49 -19.70 12.08
C ALA A 21 20.44 -18.62 12.32
N LEU A 22 20.18 -17.82 11.28
CA LEU A 22 19.04 -16.90 11.22
C LEU A 22 17.96 -17.52 10.35
N GLN A 23 16.79 -17.73 10.94
CA GLN A 23 15.60 -18.21 10.26
C GLN A 23 14.63 -17.05 10.03
N LEU A 24 14.31 -16.82 8.78
CA LEU A 24 13.39 -15.78 8.33
C LEU A 24 12.19 -16.43 7.63
N ARG A 25 11.03 -15.83 7.82
CA ARG A 25 9.81 -16.17 7.07
C ARG A 25 9.24 -14.89 6.49
N PHE A 26 8.85 -14.99 5.22
CA PHE A 26 8.28 -13.88 4.47
C PHE A 26 6.97 -14.34 3.86
N VAL A 27 5.90 -13.59 4.11
CA VAL A 27 4.67 -13.75 3.32
C VAL A 27 4.78 -12.83 2.12
N TYR A 28 4.48 -13.40 0.96
CA TYR A 28 4.32 -12.67 -0.27
C TYR A 28 2.91 -12.94 -0.80
N ASP A 29 2.36 -11.98 -1.53
CA ASP A 29 1.02 -12.06 -2.09
C ASP A 29 -0.13 -12.24 -1.05
N PHE A 30 -0.51 -11.11 -0.44
CA PHE A 30 -1.68 -11.01 0.43
C PHE A 30 -3.03 -11.05 -0.31
N HIS A 31 -3.05 -11.39 -1.60
CA HIS A 31 -4.31 -11.41 -2.35
C HIS A 31 -5.16 -12.63 -1.94
N PRO A 32 -6.48 -12.45 -1.67
CA PRO A 32 -7.37 -13.52 -1.22
C PRO A 32 -7.51 -14.69 -2.19
N ALA A 33 -7.29 -14.45 -3.49
CA ALA A 33 -7.41 -15.46 -4.55
C ALA A 33 -6.12 -16.27 -4.77
N SER A 34 -5.02 -15.94 -4.09
CA SER A 34 -3.72 -16.55 -4.38
C SER A 34 -3.59 -17.94 -3.73
N PRO A 35 -2.90 -18.88 -4.40
CA PRO A 35 -2.72 -20.25 -3.89
C PRO A 35 -2.11 -20.21 -2.49
N ARG A 36 -2.71 -20.91 -1.53
CA ARG A 36 -2.32 -20.82 -0.10
C ARG A 36 -1.06 -21.60 0.24
N ASP A 37 -0.68 -22.55 -0.61
CA ASP A 37 0.27 -23.61 -0.28
C ASP A 37 1.73 -23.21 -0.53
N GLU A 38 1.95 -22.04 -1.16
CA GLU A 38 3.29 -21.51 -1.48
C GLU A 38 3.51 -20.07 -0.97
N LYS A 39 2.62 -19.51 -0.14
CA LYS A 39 2.65 -18.08 0.23
C LYS A 39 3.79 -17.65 1.15
N VAL A 40 4.48 -18.60 1.79
CA VAL A 40 5.56 -18.29 2.73
C VAL A 40 6.89 -18.71 2.16
N LEU A 41 7.77 -17.75 1.90
CA LEU A 41 9.17 -18.01 1.66
C LEU A 41 9.90 -18.11 3.00
N GLN A 42 10.43 -19.29 3.31
CA GLN A 42 11.30 -19.51 4.45
C GLN A 42 12.75 -19.51 4.00
N ILE A 43 13.59 -18.74 4.71
CA ILE A 43 15.02 -18.63 4.45
C ILE A 43 15.79 -19.00 5.72
N SER A 44 16.80 -19.86 5.58
CA SER A 44 17.77 -20.17 6.63
C SER A 44 19.16 -19.72 6.19
N LEU A 45 19.77 -18.85 6.99
CA LEU A 45 21.13 -18.33 6.79
C LEU A 45 22.03 -18.84 7.90
N GLU A 46 23.04 -19.64 7.57
CA GLU A 46 23.97 -20.23 8.54
C GLU A 46 25.35 -19.58 8.47
N GLY A 47 26.07 -19.58 9.60
CA GLY A 47 27.45 -19.07 9.66
C GLY A 47 27.56 -17.56 9.45
N LEU A 48 26.54 -16.82 9.85
CA LEU A 48 26.53 -15.36 9.85
C LEU A 48 27.47 -14.82 10.94
N GLY A 49 28.21 -13.75 10.62
CA GLY A 49 29.15 -13.12 11.56
C GLY A 49 28.45 -12.39 12.71
N ASP A 50 27.57 -11.44 12.40
CA ASP A 50 26.83 -10.64 13.39
C ASP A 50 25.31 -10.85 13.27
N VAL A 51 24.86 -11.99 13.80
CA VAL A 51 23.43 -12.36 13.77
C VAL A 51 22.56 -11.35 14.52
N SER A 52 23.07 -10.72 15.59
CA SER A 52 22.33 -9.76 16.41
C SER A 52 21.84 -8.57 15.60
N THR A 53 22.74 -7.93 14.85
CA THR A 53 22.42 -6.77 14.02
C THR A 53 21.38 -7.13 12.95
N TYR A 54 21.48 -8.32 12.36
CA TYR A 54 20.50 -8.78 11.37
C TYR A 54 19.14 -9.05 11.99
N VAL A 55 19.10 -9.63 13.19
CA VAL A 55 17.84 -9.86 13.93
C VAL A 55 17.16 -8.54 14.27
N GLU A 56 17.90 -7.52 14.69
CA GLU A 56 17.34 -6.20 14.99
C GLU A 56 16.72 -5.57 13.74
N PHE A 57 17.44 -5.57 12.61
CA PHE A 57 16.93 -5.08 11.34
C PHE A 57 15.58 -5.70 10.95
N PHE A 58 15.48 -7.04 10.98
CA PHE A 58 14.22 -7.71 10.60
C PHE A 58 13.12 -7.58 11.64
N ARG A 59 13.47 -7.46 12.92
CA ARG A 59 12.49 -7.27 14.01
C ARG A 59 11.72 -5.97 13.85
N ASP A 60 12.40 -4.89 13.48
CA ASP A 60 11.78 -3.58 13.23
C ASP A 60 10.88 -3.57 11.99
N LEU A 61 11.09 -4.52 11.08
CA LEU A 61 10.37 -4.65 9.82
C LEU A 61 9.22 -5.67 9.86
N LEU A 62 8.98 -6.33 11.00
CA LEU A 62 7.94 -7.36 11.15
C LEU A 62 6.54 -6.80 10.85
N TYR A 63 5.98 -7.19 9.70
CA TYR A 63 4.67 -6.76 9.18
C TYR A 63 4.49 -5.23 9.05
N THR A 64 5.56 -4.45 9.02
CA THR A 64 5.45 -2.99 8.96
C THR A 64 5.61 -2.44 7.55
N LYS A 65 6.53 -3.00 6.75
CA LYS A 65 6.88 -2.50 5.42
C LYS A 65 7.21 -3.65 4.46
N PRO A 66 6.99 -3.44 3.15
CA PRO A 66 7.48 -4.37 2.14
C PRO A 66 9.01 -4.39 2.11
N ILE A 67 9.56 -5.57 1.88
CA ILE A 67 10.98 -5.85 1.69
C ILE A 67 11.15 -6.53 0.34
N TYR A 68 12.18 -6.11 -0.39
CA TYR A 68 12.68 -6.80 -1.56
C TYR A 68 13.91 -7.60 -1.19
N LEU A 69 13.98 -8.84 -1.65
CA LEU A 69 15.12 -9.70 -1.42
C LEU A 69 15.81 -9.99 -2.75
N GLU A 70 17.13 -9.90 -2.73
CA GLU A 70 17.99 -10.32 -3.83
C GLU A 70 18.97 -11.37 -3.30
N ARG A 71 19.17 -12.43 -4.08
CA ARG A 71 20.12 -13.49 -3.76
C ARG A 71 21.24 -13.50 -4.77
N ASP A 72 22.47 -13.47 -4.27
CA ASP A 72 23.69 -13.71 -5.03
C ASP A 72 24.54 -14.77 -4.30
N GLU A 73 24.58 -15.99 -4.85
CA GLU A 73 25.17 -17.17 -4.19
C GLU A 73 24.61 -17.40 -2.77
N ASN A 74 25.46 -17.19 -1.75
CA ASN A 74 25.15 -17.28 -0.32
C ASN A 74 24.99 -15.90 0.34
N THR A 75 24.87 -14.84 -0.45
CA THR A 75 24.58 -13.49 0.00
C THR A 75 23.11 -13.20 -0.22
N LEU A 76 22.41 -12.79 0.84
CA LEU A 76 21.05 -12.28 0.78
C LEU A 76 21.07 -10.78 1.04
N THR A 77 20.60 -9.99 0.09
CA THR A 77 20.41 -8.55 0.23
C THR A 77 18.94 -8.27 0.48
N ALA A 78 18.62 -7.66 1.61
CA ALA A 78 17.27 -7.24 1.95
C ALA A 78 17.16 -5.72 1.88
N THR A 79 16.23 -5.21 1.07
CA THR A 79 16.01 -3.78 0.86
C THR A 79 14.61 -3.40 1.31
N ALA A 80 14.53 -2.47 2.26
CA ALA A 80 13.29 -1.93 2.81
C ALA A 80 13.19 -0.42 2.53
N GLY A 81 12.22 -0.02 1.69
CA GLY A 81 12.07 1.36 1.26
C GLY A 81 13.27 1.91 0.46
N ALA A 82 13.31 3.22 0.24
CA ALA A 82 14.24 3.85 -0.70
C ALA A 82 15.72 3.95 -0.26
N ALA A 83 16.06 3.62 1.00
CA ALA A 83 17.39 3.93 1.53
C ALA A 83 17.96 2.91 2.55
N THR A 84 17.24 1.83 2.86
CA THR A 84 17.70 0.87 3.87
C THR A 84 17.91 -0.48 3.22
N SER A 85 19.17 -0.86 3.05
CA SER A 85 19.56 -2.16 2.50
C SER A 85 20.54 -2.85 3.45
N LEU A 86 20.39 -4.16 3.60
CA LEU A 86 21.20 -5.01 4.44
C LEU A 86 21.66 -6.23 3.64
N ALA A 87 22.96 -6.33 3.40
CA ALA A 87 23.58 -7.49 2.79
C ALA A 87 24.09 -8.46 3.87
N MET A 88 23.70 -9.72 3.77
CA MET A 88 24.07 -10.79 4.71
C MET A 88 24.77 -11.89 3.95
N LYS A 89 26.08 -12.06 4.20
CA LYS A 89 26.87 -13.15 3.64
C LYS A 89 26.88 -14.34 4.61
N ALA A 90 26.25 -15.43 4.21
CA ALA A 90 26.19 -16.67 4.97
C ALA A 90 27.22 -17.69 4.45
N THR A 91 27.57 -18.68 5.28
CA THR A 91 28.31 -19.86 4.81
C THR A 91 27.42 -20.81 4.03
N ALA A 92 26.13 -20.86 4.40
CA ALA A 92 25.10 -21.61 3.68
C ALA A 92 23.78 -20.84 3.71
N LEU A 93 23.09 -20.80 2.58
CA LEU A 93 21.79 -20.15 2.41
C LEU A 93 20.82 -21.16 1.81
N THR A 94 19.74 -21.45 2.53
CA THR A 94 18.69 -22.38 2.08
C THR A 94 17.35 -21.65 1.98
N LEU A 95 16.62 -21.87 0.89
CA LEU A 95 15.25 -21.39 0.72
C LEU A 95 14.30 -22.56 0.53
N SER A 96 13.08 -22.38 1.04
CA SER A 96 11.99 -23.34 0.92
C SER A 96 10.67 -22.59 0.99
N TYR A 97 9.65 -23.10 0.29
CA TYR A 97 8.27 -22.68 0.54
C TYR A 97 7.68 -23.45 1.71
N ASP A 98 6.83 -22.76 2.46
CA ASP A 98 6.05 -23.36 3.54
C ASP A 98 4.62 -22.80 3.53
N SER A 99 3.76 -23.50 4.25
CA SER A 99 2.42 -23.07 4.56
C SER A 99 2.41 -21.96 5.62
N LEU A 100 1.36 -21.12 5.57
CA LEU A 100 1.05 -20.16 6.61
C LEU A 100 0.78 -20.88 7.93
N ASN A 101 1.47 -20.49 9.00
CA ASN A 101 1.10 -20.93 10.33
C ASN A 101 -0.10 -20.13 10.87
N LEU A 102 -0.73 -20.62 11.95
CA LEU A 102 -1.93 -20.00 12.52
C LEU A 102 -1.72 -18.53 12.93
N THR A 103 -0.54 -18.18 13.43
CA THR A 103 -0.21 -16.82 13.84
C THR A 103 -0.08 -15.90 12.63
N GLU A 104 0.57 -16.38 11.58
CA GLU A 104 0.70 -15.67 10.31
C GLU A 104 -0.65 -15.44 9.66
N LEU A 105 -1.48 -16.47 9.58
CA LEU A 105 -2.84 -16.36 9.02
C LEU A 105 -3.69 -15.34 9.80
N ARG A 106 -3.66 -15.38 11.14
CA ARG A 106 -4.39 -14.40 11.96
C ARG A 106 -3.91 -12.98 11.70
N LYS A 107 -2.59 -12.80 11.56
CA LYS A 107 -2.00 -11.48 11.37
C LYS A 107 -2.26 -10.95 9.95
N GLU A 108 -2.21 -11.81 8.94
CA GLU A 108 -2.63 -11.50 7.57
C GLU A 108 -4.08 -11.03 7.52
N VAL A 109 -5.00 -11.77 8.15
CA VAL A 109 -6.42 -11.37 8.23
C VAL A 109 -6.58 -10.00 8.89
N ASN A 110 -5.85 -9.73 9.97
CA ASN A 110 -5.91 -8.43 10.64
C ASN A 110 -5.39 -7.31 9.74
N VAL A 111 -4.24 -7.50 9.08
CA VAL A 111 -3.63 -6.50 8.18
C VAL A 111 -4.56 -6.21 7.01
N VAL A 112 -5.08 -7.25 6.35
CA VAL A 112 -6.02 -7.10 5.23
C VAL A 112 -7.31 -6.42 5.69
N SER A 113 -7.82 -6.76 6.88
CA SER A 113 -8.98 -6.08 7.46
C SER A 113 -8.72 -4.60 7.73
N GLU A 114 -7.54 -4.24 8.24
CA GLU A 114 -7.16 -2.84 8.47
C GLU A 114 -7.04 -2.08 7.16
N TRP A 115 -6.44 -2.67 6.13
CA TRP A 115 -6.36 -2.09 4.79
C TRP A 115 -7.75 -1.83 4.20
N TYR A 116 -8.66 -2.81 4.30
CA TYR A 116 -10.03 -2.65 3.86
C TYR A 116 -10.74 -1.50 4.60
N LEU A 117 -10.66 -1.47 5.94
CA LEU A 117 -11.28 -0.39 6.74
C LEU A 117 -10.69 0.99 6.43
N ASN A 118 -9.39 1.07 6.17
CA ASN A 118 -8.74 2.33 5.80
C ASN A 118 -9.13 2.79 4.39
N ALA A 119 -9.24 1.86 3.43
CA ALA A 119 -9.72 2.14 2.09
C ALA A 119 -11.18 2.62 2.13
N ASP A 120 -12.06 1.92 2.85
CA ASP A 120 -13.46 2.28 3.04
C ASP A 120 -13.62 3.69 3.64
N ARG A 121 -12.89 4.00 4.73
CA ARG A 121 -12.88 5.34 5.33
C ARG A 121 -12.37 6.41 4.37
N SER A 122 -11.36 6.10 3.56
CA SER A 122 -10.80 7.05 2.60
C SER A 122 -11.78 7.33 1.46
N LEU A 123 -12.45 6.30 0.98
CA LEU A 123 -13.50 6.36 -0.02
C LEU A 123 -14.70 7.17 0.50
N ALA A 124 -15.18 6.88 1.72
CA ALA A 124 -16.26 7.64 2.35
C ALA A 124 -15.92 9.13 2.49
N LYS A 125 -14.68 9.46 2.88
CA LYS A 125 -14.21 10.86 2.92
C LYS A 125 -14.16 11.49 1.53
N ALA A 126 -13.77 10.76 0.50
CA ALA A 126 -13.76 11.24 -0.88
C ALA A 126 -15.19 11.55 -1.37
N TYR A 127 -16.13 10.63 -1.14
CA TYR A 127 -17.55 10.85 -1.46
C TYR A 127 -18.13 12.07 -0.74
N ASN A 128 -17.90 12.19 0.57
CA ASN A 128 -18.37 13.36 1.34
C ASN A 128 -17.81 14.69 0.78
N ARG A 129 -16.56 14.70 0.29
CA ARG A 129 -15.97 15.89 -0.35
C ARG A 129 -16.63 16.18 -1.70
N ILE A 130 -16.90 15.15 -2.51
CA ILE A 130 -17.61 15.29 -3.78
C ILE A 130 -19.01 15.87 -3.55
N ASP A 131 -19.76 15.34 -2.58
CA ASP A 131 -21.10 15.84 -2.25
C ASP A 131 -21.08 17.29 -1.72
N ALA A 132 -20.07 17.65 -0.93
CA ALA A 132 -19.87 19.02 -0.50
C ALA A 132 -19.58 19.97 -1.68
N ILE A 133 -18.73 19.56 -2.63
CA ILE A 133 -18.47 20.33 -3.85
C ILE A 133 -19.74 20.45 -4.68
N ARG A 134 -20.50 19.36 -4.86
CA ARG A 134 -21.79 19.36 -5.58
C ARG A 134 -22.75 20.38 -4.99
N SER A 135 -22.88 20.38 -3.65
CA SER A 135 -23.74 21.32 -2.91
C SER A 135 -23.30 22.77 -3.09
N LEU A 136 -21.99 23.04 -2.99
CA LEU A 136 -21.42 24.39 -3.17
C LEU A 136 -21.57 24.90 -4.61
N THR A 137 -21.37 24.03 -5.60
CA THR A 137 -21.54 24.36 -7.02
C THR A 137 -23.00 24.70 -7.32
N THR A 138 -23.94 23.88 -6.83
CA THR A 138 -25.38 24.10 -6.99
C THR A 138 -25.81 25.42 -6.36
N GLU A 139 -25.37 25.72 -5.14
CA GLU A 139 -25.67 26.99 -4.47
C GLU A 139 -25.02 28.19 -5.19
N SER A 140 -23.82 28.01 -5.75
CA SER A 140 -23.14 29.05 -6.53
C SER A 140 -23.89 29.38 -7.82
N ILE A 141 -24.39 28.35 -8.54
CA ILE A 141 -25.27 28.51 -9.70
C ILE A 141 -26.49 29.32 -9.31
N ARG A 142 -27.22 28.90 -8.27
CA ARG A 142 -28.42 29.59 -7.78
C ARG A 142 -28.17 31.07 -7.47
N ARG A 143 -27.04 31.38 -6.81
CA ARG A 143 -26.67 32.76 -6.47
C ARG A 143 -26.36 33.60 -7.71
N ILE A 144 -25.67 33.03 -8.69
CA ILE A 144 -25.35 33.73 -9.95
C ILE A 144 -26.63 33.97 -10.75
N GLU A 145 -27.53 33.00 -10.84
CA GLU A 145 -28.83 33.17 -11.50
C GLU A 145 -29.63 34.33 -10.87
N LEU A 146 -29.76 34.34 -9.53
CA LEU A 146 -30.41 35.44 -8.80
C LEU A 146 -29.74 36.80 -9.00
N LYS A 147 -28.41 36.83 -9.12
CA LYS A 147 -27.68 38.08 -9.35
C LYS A 147 -27.85 38.56 -10.79
N SER A 148 -27.81 37.64 -11.76
CA SER A 148 -27.93 37.93 -13.18
C SER A 148 -29.29 38.55 -13.55
N SER A 149 -30.38 38.14 -12.88
CA SER A 149 -31.73 38.67 -13.14
C SER A 149 -31.90 40.15 -12.84
N GLY A 150 -30.96 40.76 -12.09
CA GLY A 150 -30.94 42.19 -11.79
C GLY A 150 -30.19 43.05 -12.82
N HIS A 151 -29.59 42.46 -13.85
CA HIS A 151 -28.77 43.16 -14.83
C HIS A 151 -29.43 43.23 -16.22
N ALA A 152 -29.12 44.28 -16.98
CA ALA A 152 -29.61 44.45 -18.34
C ALA A 152 -29.06 43.35 -19.26
N TRP A 153 -29.96 42.75 -20.04
CA TRP A 153 -29.65 41.65 -20.95
C TRP A 153 -28.67 42.10 -22.04
N GLY A 154 -27.68 41.26 -22.36
CA GLY A 154 -26.64 41.56 -23.35
C GLY A 154 -25.57 42.56 -22.90
N GLY A 155 -25.63 43.09 -21.68
CA GLY A 155 -24.56 43.89 -21.08
C GLY A 155 -23.34 43.04 -20.68
N THR A 156 -22.18 43.67 -20.51
CA THR A 156 -20.92 42.99 -20.11
C THR A 156 -21.09 42.13 -18.85
N ALA A 157 -21.87 42.59 -17.87
CA ALA A 157 -22.15 41.83 -16.66
C ALA A 157 -22.97 40.55 -16.93
N SER A 158 -23.96 40.61 -17.82
CA SER A 158 -24.80 39.46 -18.21
C SER A 158 -23.95 38.36 -18.86
N VAL A 159 -23.07 38.74 -19.80
CA VAL A 159 -22.18 37.81 -20.50
C VAL A 159 -21.22 37.11 -19.52
N LEU A 160 -20.68 37.84 -18.54
CA LEU A 160 -19.79 37.26 -17.52
C LEU A 160 -20.52 36.24 -16.64
N TYR A 161 -21.76 36.51 -16.24
CA TYR A 161 -22.55 35.55 -15.46
C TYR A 161 -22.89 34.30 -16.28
N GLU A 162 -23.24 34.43 -17.56
CA GLU A 162 -23.50 33.29 -18.45
C GLU A 162 -22.27 32.39 -18.59
N GLN A 163 -21.08 32.96 -18.76
CA GLN A 163 -19.82 32.21 -18.81
C GLN A 163 -19.54 31.47 -17.49
N GLN A 164 -19.79 32.12 -16.34
CA GLN A 164 -19.61 31.50 -15.03
C GLN A 164 -20.61 30.35 -14.81
N LEU A 165 -21.89 30.53 -15.17
CA LEU A 165 -22.91 29.48 -15.10
C LEU A 165 -22.54 28.28 -15.98
N HIS A 166 -22.09 28.52 -17.21
CA HIS A 166 -21.67 27.46 -18.12
C HIS A 166 -20.50 26.64 -17.54
N LEU A 167 -19.51 27.29 -16.92
CA LEU A 167 -18.41 26.59 -16.25
C LEU A 167 -18.90 25.75 -15.06
N LEU A 168 -19.74 26.33 -14.18
CA LEU A 168 -20.24 25.63 -13.00
C LEU A 168 -21.14 24.44 -13.37
N ASN A 169 -21.98 24.58 -14.39
CA ASN A 169 -22.79 23.47 -14.90
C ASN A 169 -21.94 22.34 -15.48
N ARG A 170 -20.82 22.65 -16.15
CA ARG A 170 -19.85 21.62 -16.59
C ARG A 170 -19.19 20.91 -15.41
N ILE A 171 -18.82 21.65 -14.36
CA ILE A 171 -18.27 21.05 -13.13
C ILE A 171 -19.32 20.13 -12.48
N LEU A 172 -20.57 20.56 -12.41
CA LEU A 172 -21.65 19.77 -11.82
C LEU A 172 -21.87 18.46 -12.59
N HIS A 173 -21.91 18.53 -13.91
CA HIS A 173 -22.03 17.35 -14.77
C HIS A 173 -20.91 16.34 -14.53
N LEU A 174 -19.66 16.80 -14.44
CA LEU A 174 -18.50 15.95 -14.15
C LEU A 174 -18.50 15.34 -12.73
N LEU A 175 -19.29 15.88 -11.80
CA LEU A 175 -19.46 15.33 -10.45
C LEU A 175 -20.63 14.33 -10.36
N GLU A 176 -21.41 14.18 -11.43
CA GLU A 176 -22.57 13.28 -11.52
C GLU A 176 -22.30 12.03 -12.38
N GLU A 177 -21.25 12.04 -13.20
CA GLU A 177 -20.67 10.87 -13.89
C GLU A 177 -19.87 9.96 -12.94
#